data_AF-A0A943FXT4-F1
#
_entry.id   AF-A0A943FXT4-F1
#
_cell.length_a   1.000
_cell.length_b   1.000
_cell.length_c   1.000
_cell.angle_alpha   90.00
_cell.angle_beta   90.00
_cell.angle_gamma   90.00
#
_symmetry.space_group_name_H-M   'P 1'
#
loop_
_entity.id
_entity.type
_entity.pdbx_description
1 polymer ?
#
loop_
_entity_poly.entity_id
_entity_poly.type
_entity_poly.pdbx_seq_one_letter_code
_entity_poly.pdbx_strand_id
1 'polypeptide(L)'
;MGRKRKRQEEEQRTVYFLESLQNRQIPLLPLDARWHELFPDFRKTSRIKALEKRLNKLIQKQGQTNNDLKEYEKAKKVLMKNIVDNMTDGHEVDSPIRSMKQDRNQKLLADLKDKREKAEQLVCELPTEIEQANRELLVECMRVCYQELMDNTHEIEAINEWVKATRERLKDEILKKQDMEMRNTQMYKYMHNLLGAEVVEIFDREHQVWKGNLEENEIGE
;
A
#
# COMPACT_ATOMS: atom_id res chain seq x y z
N MET A 1 -3.38 20.04 -27.65
CA MET A 1 -4.32 18.91 -27.86
C MET A 1 -3.95 17.64 -27.07
N GLY A 2 -2.67 17.33 -26.81
CA GLY A 2 -2.25 16.08 -26.12
C GLY A 2 -2.72 15.91 -24.66
N ARG A 3 -2.72 16.96 -23.83
CA ARG A 3 -3.13 16.84 -22.40
C ARG A 3 -4.61 16.47 -22.21
N LYS A 4 -5.51 16.97 -23.06
CA LYS A 4 -6.94 16.63 -22.99
C LYS A 4 -7.18 15.17 -23.36
N ARG A 5 -6.48 14.67 -24.39
CA ARG A 5 -6.57 13.28 -24.85
C ARG A 5 -6.04 12.29 -23.81
N LYS A 6 -4.88 12.59 -23.22
CA LYS A 6 -4.27 11.76 -22.17
C LYS A 6 -5.17 11.64 -20.93
N ARG A 7 -5.81 12.75 -20.54
CA ARG A 7 -6.79 12.79 -19.45
C ARG A 7 -8.04 11.95 -19.74
N GLN A 8 -8.57 12.03 -20.97
CA GLN A 8 -9.70 11.19 -21.39
C GLN A 8 -9.35 9.70 -21.37
N GLU A 9 -8.14 9.32 -21.80
CA GLU A 9 -7.66 7.94 -21.77
C GLU A 9 -7.50 7.42 -20.33
N GLU A 10 -6.98 8.25 -19.41
CA GLU A 10 -6.91 7.92 -17.98
C GLU A 10 -8.31 7.77 -17.35
N GLU A 11 -9.25 8.64 -17.70
CA GLU A 11 -10.64 8.57 -17.25
C GLU A 11 -11.30 7.27 -17.74
N GLN A 12 -11.15 6.93 -19.03
CA GLN A 12 -11.66 5.67 -19.59
C GLN A 12 -11.06 4.44 -18.90
N ARG A 13 -9.75 4.43 -18.62
CA ARG A 13 -9.11 3.34 -17.88
C ARG A 13 -9.65 3.23 -16.45
N THR A 14 -9.88 4.36 -15.78
CA THR A 14 -10.50 4.37 -14.44
C THR A 14 -11.83 3.64 -14.47
N VAL A 15 -12.68 3.97 -15.44
CA VAL A 15 -14.03 3.39 -15.59
C VAL A 15 -13.92 1.89 -15.82
N TYR A 16 -13.06 1.46 -16.75
CA TYR A 16 -12.82 0.05 -17.01
C TYR A 16 -12.37 -0.73 -15.76
N PHE A 17 -11.45 -0.17 -14.96
CA PHE A 17 -11.04 -0.82 -13.71
C PHE A 17 -12.18 -0.90 -12.70
N LEU A 18 -12.97 0.16 -12.53
CA LEU A 18 -14.13 0.14 -11.62
C LEU A 18 -15.18 -0.88 -12.05
N GLU A 19 -15.45 -1.00 -13.36
CA GLU A 19 -16.36 -2.02 -13.91
C GLU A 19 -15.87 -3.43 -13.63
N SER A 20 -14.56 -3.68 -13.78
CA SER A 20 -13.96 -5.00 -13.51
C SER A 20 -14.10 -5.45 -12.03
N LEU A 21 -14.35 -4.50 -11.12
CA LEU A 21 -14.51 -4.75 -9.69
C LEU A 21 -15.97 -5.00 -9.28
N GLN A 22 -16.96 -4.88 -10.18
CA GLN A 22 -18.38 -4.88 -9.81
C GLN A 22 -18.85 -6.13 -9.05
N ASN A 23 -18.30 -7.29 -9.38
CA ASN A 23 -18.67 -8.58 -8.78
C ASN A 23 -17.64 -9.08 -7.75
N ARG A 24 -16.77 -8.19 -7.26
CA ARG A 24 -15.73 -8.52 -6.29
C ARG A 24 -16.08 -7.96 -4.92
N GLN A 25 -16.09 -8.84 -3.92
CA GLN A 25 -16.20 -8.42 -2.53
C GLN A 25 -14.84 -7.90 -2.06
N ILE A 26 -14.76 -6.58 -1.83
CA ILE A 26 -13.53 -5.89 -1.46
C ILE A 26 -13.63 -5.50 0.02
N PRO A 27 -12.71 -5.94 0.89
CA PRO A 27 -12.64 -5.47 2.26
C PRO A 27 -12.48 -3.94 2.34
N LEU A 28 -13.01 -3.32 3.39
CA LEU A 28 -12.84 -1.88 3.59
C LEU A 28 -11.37 -1.56 3.83
N LEU A 29 -10.73 -0.90 2.87
CA LEU A 29 -9.28 -0.68 2.88
C LEU A 29 -8.78 0.04 4.13
N PRO A 30 -9.44 1.11 4.64
CA PRO A 30 -8.98 1.79 5.85
C PRO A 30 -9.03 0.92 7.11
N LEU A 31 -9.79 -0.19 7.08
CA LEU A 31 -9.92 -1.14 8.18
C LEU A 31 -9.00 -2.37 8.01
N ASP A 32 -8.33 -2.54 6.86
CA ASP A 32 -7.41 -3.65 6.61
C ASP A 32 -5.98 -3.27 7.05
N ALA A 33 -5.42 -4.00 8.00
CA ALA A 33 -4.06 -3.77 8.51
C ALA A 33 -3.00 -3.90 7.39
N ARG A 34 -3.17 -4.85 6.47
CA ARG A 34 -2.23 -5.09 5.36
C ARG A 34 -2.22 -3.94 4.37
N TRP A 35 -3.36 -3.23 4.25
CA TRP A 35 -3.41 -2.03 3.43
C TRP A 35 -2.52 -0.92 3.99
N HIS A 36 -2.50 -0.73 5.32
CA HIS A 36 -1.62 0.25 5.98
C HIS A 36 -0.13 -0.13 5.90
N GLU A 37 0.19 -1.42 5.87
CA GLU A 37 1.56 -1.89 5.62
C GLU A 37 2.05 -1.51 4.20
N LEU A 38 1.19 -1.64 3.19
CA LEU A 38 1.50 -1.26 1.81
C LEU A 38 1.44 0.26 1.56
N PHE A 39 0.57 0.95 2.28
CA PHE A 39 0.34 2.39 2.15
C PHE A 39 0.55 3.13 3.49
N PRO A 40 1.80 3.22 3.99
CA PRO A 40 2.13 4.14 5.07
C PRO A 40 2.00 5.59 4.61
N ASP A 41 1.92 6.53 5.56
CA ASP A 41 1.57 7.94 5.30
C ASP A 41 2.48 8.67 4.29
N PHE A 42 3.75 8.26 4.20
CA PHE A 42 4.71 8.82 3.24
C PHE A 42 4.54 8.27 1.82
N ARG A 43 3.93 7.08 1.66
CA ARG A 43 3.60 6.49 0.35
C ARG A 43 2.25 6.95 -0.19
N LYS A 44 1.33 7.37 0.69
CA LYS A 44 0.00 7.86 0.27
C LYS A 44 0.11 9.17 -0.51
N THR A 45 -0.32 9.16 -1.77
CA THR A 45 -0.49 10.38 -2.57
C THR A 45 -1.59 11.26 -1.97
N SER A 46 -1.60 12.56 -2.33
CA SER A 46 -2.67 13.48 -1.92
C SER A 46 -4.06 12.99 -2.32
N ARG A 47 -4.16 12.28 -3.46
CA ARG A 47 -5.42 11.69 -3.93
C ARG A 47 -5.86 10.52 -3.06
N ILE A 48 -4.94 9.61 -2.69
CA ILE A 48 -5.21 8.49 -1.78
C ILE A 48 -5.67 9.04 -0.42
N LYS A 49 -4.97 10.03 0.15
CA LYS A 49 -5.36 10.66 1.43
C LYS A 49 -6.76 11.28 1.37
N ALA A 50 -7.12 11.92 0.27
CA ALA A 50 -8.45 12.51 0.09
C ALA A 50 -9.56 11.44 0.00
N LEU A 51 -9.31 10.36 -0.75
CA LEU A 51 -10.25 9.25 -0.90
C LEU A 51 -10.41 8.46 0.41
N GLU A 52 -9.31 8.18 1.11
CA GLU A 52 -9.31 7.57 2.44
C GLU A 52 -10.14 8.40 3.43
N LYS A 53 -9.91 9.73 3.47
CA LYS A 53 -10.67 10.63 4.35
C LYS A 53 -12.16 10.64 4.00
N ARG A 54 -12.51 10.60 2.72
CA ARG A 54 -13.91 10.52 2.26
C ARG A 54 -14.55 9.20 2.71
N LEU A 55 -13.87 8.08 2.51
CA LEU A 55 -14.35 6.75 2.91
C LEU A 55 -14.52 6.64 4.43
N ASN A 56 -13.56 7.12 5.22
CA ASN A 56 -13.66 7.13 6.68
C ASN A 56 -14.84 7.96 7.17
N LYS A 57 -15.15 9.11 6.53
CA LYS A 57 -16.35 9.89 6.87
C LYS A 57 -17.65 9.13 6.59
N LEU A 58 -17.72 8.37 5.50
CA LEU A 58 -18.90 7.57 5.17
C LEU A 58 -19.08 6.41 6.17
N ILE A 59 -17.99 5.73 6.52
CA ILE A 59 -17.99 4.66 7.55
C ILE A 59 -18.43 5.24 8.90
N GLN A 60 -17.91 6.40 9.29
CA GLN A 60 -18.32 7.08 10.52
C GLN A 60 -19.81 7.46 10.49
N LYS A 61 -20.30 7.99 9.37
CA LYS A 61 -21.72 8.34 9.18
C LYS A 61 -22.61 7.11 9.30
N GLN A 62 -22.22 5.98 8.72
CA GLN A 62 -22.95 4.71 8.85
C GLN A 62 -23.02 4.24 10.31
N GLY A 63 -21.91 4.33 11.04
CA GLY A 63 -21.88 4.02 12.48
C GLY A 63 -22.81 4.92 13.30
N GLN A 64 -22.80 6.23 13.02
CA GLN A 64 -23.68 7.19 13.68
C GLN A 64 -25.15 6.93 13.38
N THR A 65 -25.53 6.77 12.11
CA THR A 65 -26.93 6.52 11.71
C THR A 65 -27.48 5.23 12.34
N ASN A 66 -26.67 4.18 12.45
CA ASN A 66 -27.06 2.96 13.14
C ASN A 66 -27.29 3.17 14.64
N ASN A 67 -26.52 4.05 15.29
CA ASN A 67 -26.74 4.41 16.69
C ASN A 67 -28.00 5.28 16.84
N ASP A 68 -28.19 6.27 15.98
CA ASP A 68 -29.37 7.14 15.97
C ASP A 68 -30.66 6.32 15.84
N LEU A 69 -30.69 5.31 14.96
CA LEU A 69 -31.85 4.41 14.84
C LEU A 69 -32.16 3.65 16.13
N LYS A 70 -31.13 3.17 16.84
CA LYS A 70 -31.30 2.52 18.15
C LYS A 70 -31.83 3.50 19.19
N GLU A 71 -31.36 4.74 19.17
CA GLU A 71 -31.82 5.79 20.08
C GLU A 71 -33.26 6.21 19.78
N TYR A 72 -33.64 6.38 18.52
CA TYR A 72 -35.01 6.69 18.13
C TYR A 72 -35.98 5.58 18.51
N GLU A 73 -35.57 4.31 18.38
CA GLU A 73 -36.39 3.17 18.82
C GLU A 73 -36.59 3.17 20.35
N LYS A 74 -35.54 3.46 21.12
CA LYS A 74 -35.64 3.60 22.58
C LYS A 74 -36.53 4.78 22.97
N ALA A 75 -36.32 5.95 22.37
CA ALA A 75 -37.08 7.16 22.62
C ALA A 75 -38.57 6.96 22.30
N LYS A 76 -38.88 6.29 21.18
CA LYS A 76 -40.25 5.92 20.80
C LYS A 76 -40.89 5.03 21.85
N LYS A 77 -40.20 3.99 22.35
CA LYS A 77 -40.73 3.10 23.41
C LYS A 77 -41.01 3.86 24.71
N VAL A 78 -40.08 4.71 25.15
CA VAL A 78 -40.25 5.53 26.37
C VAL A 78 -41.42 6.50 26.21
N LEU A 79 -41.51 7.18 25.06
CA LEU A 79 -42.60 8.10 24.78
C LEU A 79 -43.97 7.38 24.74
N MET A 80 -44.05 6.22 24.08
CA MET A 80 -45.27 5.42 24.05
C MET A 80 -45.68 4.94 25.44
N LYS A 81 -44.72 4.49 26.26
CA LYS A 81 -44.99 4.10 27.65
C LYS A 81 -45.52 5.29 28.46
N ASN A 82 -44.86 6.44 28.39
CA ASN A 82 -45.32 7.66 29.06
C ASN A 82 -46.73 8.07 28.62
N ILE A 83 -47.07 7.91 27.33
CA ILE A 83 -48.42 8.19 26.82
C ILE A 83 -49.45 7.24 27.46
N VAL A 84 -49.15 5.94 27.56
CA VAL A 84 -50.04 4.94 28.17
C VAL A 84 -50.18 5.18 29.68
N ASP A 85 -49.07 5.40 30.39
CA ASP A 85 -49.08 5.66 31.84
C ASP A 85 -49.91 6.92 32.16
N ASN A 86 -49.72 8.02 31.42
CA ASN A 86 -50.52 9.24 31.56
C ASN A 86 -52.01 9.07 31.17
N MET A 87 -52.37 8.02 30.41
CA MET A 87 -53.78 7.69 30.12
C MET A 87 -54.42 6.81 31.21
N THR A 88 -53.63 6.07 31.98
CA THR A 88 -54.12 5.07 32.94
C THR A 88 -54.22 5.63 34.36
N ASP A 89 -53.47 6.68 34.69
CA ASP A 89 -53.37 7.30 36.03
C ASP A 89 -54.42 8.41 36.30
N GLY A 90 -55.38 8.61 35.39
CA GLY A 90 -56.25 9.79 35.37
C GLY A 90 -57.59 9.64 36.11
N HIS A 91 -57.64 10.07 37.37
CA HIS A 91 -58.85 10.67 37.98
C HIS A 91 -59.09 12.13 37.52
N GLU A 92 -58.28 12.65 36.60
CA GLU A 92 -58.41 14.01 36.05
C GLU A 92 -59.55 14.10 35.03
N VAL A 93 -60.55 14.94 35.34
CA VAL A 93 -61.59 15.42 34.43
C VAL A 93 -60.94 16.01 33.18
N ASP A 94 -61.56 15.82 32.01
CA ASP A 94 -61.12 16.30 30.70
C ASP A 94 -60.63 17.77 30.74
N SER A 95 -59.33 17.94 30.97
CA SER A 95 -58.70 19.22 31.28
C SER A 95 -57.91 19.73 30.07
N PRO A 96 -57.92 21.04 29.78
CA PRO A 96 -57.11 21.64 28.72
C PRO A 96 -55.63 21.22 28.77
N ILE A 97 -55.11 20.96 29.98
CA ILE A 97 -53.73 20.54 30.21
C ILE A 97 -53.46 19.13 29.65
N ARG A 98 -54.43 18.21 29.74
CA ARG A 98 -54.33 16.84 29.20
C ARG A 98 -54.25 16.84 27.68
N SER A 99 -55.14 17.63 27.05
CA SER A 99 -55.14 17.83 25.60
C SER A 99 -53.81 18.40 25.10
N MET A 100 -53.26 19.43 25.75
CA MET A 100 -51.95 19.99 25.39
C MET A 100 -50.78 18.99 25.53
N LYS A 101 -50.79 18.12 26.55
CA LYS A 101 -49.77 17.06 26.70
C LYS A 101 -49.89 16.02 25.59
N GLN A 102 -51.11 15.64 25.21
CA GLN A 102 -51.36 14.70 24.13
C GLN A 102 -50.90 15.26 22.77
N ASP A 103 -51.21 16.52 22.47
CA ASP A 103 -50.75 17.21 21.26
C ASP A 103 -49.22 17.28 21.19
N ARG A 104 -48.55 17.57 22.31
CA ARG A 104 -47.08 17.57 22.38
C ARG A 104 -46.50 16.18 22.12
N ASN A 105 -47.06 15.15 22.75
CA ASN A 105 -46.63 13.78 22.54
C ASN A 105 -46.83 13.33 21.11
N GLN A 106 -47.95 13.71 20.47
CA GLN A 106 -48.23 13.40 19.08
C GLN A 106 -47.25 14.09 18.12
N LYS A 107 -46.90 15.36 18.38
CA LYS A 107 -45.84 16.08 17.65
C LYS A 107 -44.48 15.41 17.80
N LEU A 108 -44.07 15.08 19.02
CA LEU A 108 -42.80 14.37 19.29
C LEU A 108 -42.74 13.01 18.59
N LEU A 109 -43.86 12.29 18.52
CA LEU A 109 -43.93 10.99 17.85
C LEU A 109 -43.84 11.13 16.33
N ALA A 110 -44.43 12.19 15.76
CA ALA A 110 -44.29 12.53 14.36
C ALA A 110 -42.84 12.91 14.01
N ASP A 111 -42.20 13.75 14.83
CA ASP A 111 -40.79 14.15 14.65
C ASP A 111 -39.84 12.95 14.74
N LEU A 112 -40.07 12.04 15.69
CA LEU A 112 -39.29 10.79 15.79
C LEU A 112 -39.50 9.89 14.58
N LYS A 113 -40.72 9.83 14.03
CA LYS A 113 -41.01 9.05 12.83
C LYS A 113 -40.26 9.61 11.61
N ASP A 114 -40.31 10.92 11.40
CA ASP A 114 -39.60 11.59 10.29
C ASP A 114 -38.08 11.42 10.39
N LYS A 115 -37.50 11.63 11.58
CA LYS A 115 -36.06 11.41 11.82
C LYS A 115 -35.64 9.96 11.58
N ARG A 116 -36.47 9.01 12.01
CA ARG A 116 -36.24 7.59 11.78
C ARG A 116 -36.29 7.24 10.30
N GLU A 117 -37.30 7.74 9.57
CA GLU A 117 -37.45 7.48 8.14
C GLU A 117 -36.23 7.98 7.35
N LYS A 118 -35.74 9.18 7.67
CA LYS A 118 -34.49 9.72 7.10
C LYS A 118 -33.28 8.86 7.43
N ALA A 119 -33.17 8.36 8.66
CA ALA A 119 -32.07 7.49 9.06
C ALA A 119 -32.16 6.11 8.38
N GLU A 120 -33.36 5.54 8.21
CA GLU A 120 -33.58 4.28 7.48
C GLU A 120 -33.20 4.41 6.00
N GLN A 121 -33.54 5.53 5.35
CA GLN A 121 -33.10 5.84 4.00
C GLN A 121 -31.57 5.87 3.89
N LEU A 122 -30.90 6.58 4.81
CA LEU A 122 -29.45 6.63 4.84
C LEU A 122 -28.81 5.25 5.03
N VAL A 123 -29.41 4.36 5.84
CA VAL A 123 -28.92 2.99 6.02
C VAL A 123 -28.97 2.19 4.71
N CYS A 124 -29.94 2.46 3.83
CA CYS A 124 -30.02 1.83 2.52
C CYS A 124 -28.97 2.38 1.54
N GLU A 125 -28.69 3.69 1.59
CA GLU A 125 -27.80 4.38 0.64
C GLU A 125 -26.31 4.21 0.99
N LEU A 126 -25.96 4.38 2.27
CA LEU A 126 -24.58 4.41 2.75
C LEU A 126 -23.73 3.17 2.38
N PRO A 127 -24.25 1.92 2.43
CA PRO A 127 -23.48 0.75 2.00
C PRO A 127 -22.98 0.86 0.57
N THR A 128 -23.83 1.34 -0.35
CA THR A 128 -23.48 1.50 -1.77
C THR A 128 -22.45 2.61 -1.96
N GLU A 129 -22.63 3.75 -1.27
CA GLU A 129 -21.67 4.85 -1.31
C GLU A 129 -20.30 4.46 -0.75
N ILE A 130 -20.29 3.69 0.35
CA ILE A 130 -19.07 3.16 0.97
C ILE A 130 -18.37 2.20 0.02
N GLU A 131 -19.11 1.27 -0.60
CA GLU A 131 -18.54 0.33 -1.55
C GLU A 131 -17.93 1.05 -2.76
N GLN A 132 -18.64 2.03 -3.32
CA GLN A 132 -18.13 2.84 -4.42
C GLN A 132 -16.87 3.61 -4.03
N ALA A 133 -16.88 4.30 -2.88
CA ALA A 133 -15.72 5.04 -2.39
C ALA A 133 -14.52 4.12 -2.10
N ASN A 134 -14.78 2.89 -1.61
CA ASN A 134 -13.75 1.89 -1.37
C ASN A 134 -13.13 1.38 -2.69
N ARG A 135 -13.95 1.16 -3.72
CA ARG A 135 -13.47 0.79 -5.08
C ARG A 135 -12.67 1.92 -5.71
N GLU A 136 -13.10 3.17 -5.58
CA GLU A 136 -12.34 4.35 -6.05
C GLU A 136 -10.96 4.44 -5.38
N LEU A 137 -10.91 4.25 -4.05
CA LEU A 137 -9.66 4.19 -3.31
C LEU A 137 -8.77 3.04 -3.78
N LEU A 138 -9.33 1.85 -3.99
CA LEU A 138 -8.59 0.69 -4.48
C LEU A 138 -7.96 0.93 -5.85
N VAL A 139 -8.71 1.48 -6.80
CA VAL A 139 -8.19 1.76 -8.14
C VAL A 139 -7.03 2.75 -8.09
N GLU A 140 -7.11 3.77 -7.23
CA GLU A 140 -6.01 4.71 -7.06
C GLU A 140 -4.79 4.07 -6.40
N CYS A 141 -4.98 3.22 -5.38
CA CYS A 141 -3.91 2.43 -4.79
C CYS A 141 -3.23 1.52 -5.84
N MET A 142 -4.02 0.81 -6.64
CA MET A 142 -3.51 -0.08 -7.68
C MET A 142 -2.67 0.65 -8.73
N ARG A 143 -3.03 1.88 -9.08
CA ARG A 143 -2.22 2.71 -9.99
C ARG A 143 -0.83 2.96 -9.45
N VAL A 144 -0.74 3.36 -8.18
CA VAL A 144 0.54 3.62 -7.52
C VAL A 144 1.37 2.33 -7.43
N CYS A 145 0.76 1.21 -7.03
CA CYS A 145 1.45 -0.07 -6.96
C CYS A 145 1.96 -0.54 -8.33
N TYR A 146 1.15 -0.47 -9.38
CA TYR A 146 1.58 -0.92 -10.71
C TYR A 146 2.64 -0.03 -11.32
N GLN A 147 2.63 1.28 -11.03
CA GLN A 147 3.72 2.16 -11.44
C GLN A 147 5.04 1.71 -10.80
N GLU A 148 5.05 1.50 -9.48
CA GLU A 148 6.24 1.02 -8.76
C GLU A 148 6.70 -0.36 -9.25
N LEU A 149 5.76 -1.29 -9.51
CA LEU A 149 6.09 -2.61 -10.05
C LEU A 149 6.72 -2.53 -11.45
N MET A 150 6.21 -1.65 -12.31
CA MET A 150 6.78 -1.44 -13.64
C MET A 150 8.19 -0.85 -13.56
N ASP A 151 8.38 0.19 -12.74
CA ASP A 151 9.69 0.83 -12.55
C ASP A 151 10.70 -0.17 -11.99
N ASN A 152 10.32 -0.92 -10.96
CA ASN A 152 11.15 -1.98 -10.38
C ASN A 152 11.49 -3.07 -11.41
N THR A 153 10.55 -3.47 -12.26
CA THR A 153 10.79 -4.50 -13.29
C THR A 153 11.88 -4.05 -14.26
N HIS A 154 11.79 -2.81 -14.75
CA HIS A 154 12.80 -2.25 -15.64
C HIS A 154 14.18 -2.13 -14.98
N GLU A 155 14.23 -1.69 -13.72
CA GLU A 155 15.49 -1.60 -12.98
C GLU A 155 16.11 -2.97 -12.72
N ILE A 156 15.30 -3.97 -12.35
CA ILE A 156 15.75 -5.36 -12.15
C ILE A 156 16.35 -5.92 -13.44
N GLU A 157 15.68 -5.72 -14.59
CA GLU A 157 16.18 -6.16 -15.89
C GLU A 157 17.53 -5.50 -16.23
N ALA A 158 17.64 -4.18 -16.06
CA ALA A 158 18.88 -3.45 -16.31
C ALA A 158 20.03 -3.92 -15.39
N ILE A 159 19.74 -4.15 -14.11
CA ILE A 159 20.72 -4.69 -13.16
C ILE A 159 21.16 -6.09 -13.59
N ASN A 160 20.24 -6.95 -14.02
CA ASN A 160 20.56 -8.31 -14.47
C ASN A 160 21.49 -8.31 -15.69
N GLU A 161 21.23 -7.45 -16.67
CA GLU A 161 22.11 -7.28 -17.83
C GLU A 161 23.50 -6.77 -17.43
N TRP A 162 23.55 -5.76 -16.56
CA TRP A 162 24.81 -5.22 -16.06
C TRP A 162 25.63 -6.26 -15.27
N VAL A 163 24.97 -7.05 -14.41
CA VAL A 163 25.60 -8.14 -13.66
C VAL A 163 26.15 -9.20 -14.62
N LYS A 164 25.40 -9.58 -15.66
CA LYS A 164 25.85 -10.55 -16.65
C LYS A 164 27.11 -10.07 -17.39
N ALA A 165 27.07 -8.85 -17.93
CA ALA A 165 28.22 -8.26 -18.62
C ALA A 165 29.45 -8.13 -17.71
N THR A 166 29.24 -7.73 -16.45
CA THR A 166 30.33 -7.61 -15.47
C THR A 166 30.94 -8.97 -15.14
N ARG A 167 30.13 -10.04 -15.04
CA ARG A 167 30.64 -11.41 -14.83
C ARG A 167 31.47 -11.91 -16.01
N GLU A 168 31.06 -11.61 -17.24
CA GLU A 168 31.83 -11.96 -18.44
C GLU A 168 33.18 -11.23 -18.45
N ARG A 169 33.18 -9.90 -18.23
CA ARG A 169 34.41 -9.12 -18.12
C ARG A 169 35.33 -9.61 -17.00
N LEU A 170 34.77 -9.97 -15.84
CA LEU A 170 35.54 -10.48 -14.72
C LEU A 170 36.25 -11.79 -15.09
N LYS A 171 35.58 -12.68 -15.83
CA LYS A 171 36.21 -13.92 -16.32
C LYS A 171 37.40 -13.62 -17.21
N ASP A 172 37.25 -12.69 -18.15
CA ASP A 172 38.32 -12.31 -19.08
C ASP A 172 39.53 -11.71 -18.34
N GLU A 173 39.30 -10.83 -17.37
CA GLU A 173 40.39 -10.25 -16.57
C GLU A 173 41.08 -11.30 -15.67
N ILE A 174 40.34 -12.26 -15.13
CA ILE A 174 40.92 -13.38 -14.37
C ILE A 174 41.82 -14.24 -15.28
N LEU A 175 41.36 -14.61 -16.47
CA LEU A 175 42.15 -15.38 -17.42
C LEU A 175 43.42 -14.63 -17.83
N LYS A 176 43.28 -13.34 -18.17
CA LYS A 176 44.43 -12.49 -18.51
C LYS A 176 45.44 -12.40 -17.38
N LYS A 177 44.97 -12.26 -16.13
CA LYS A 177 45.83 -12.28 -14.94
C LYS A 177 46.56 -13.63 -14.83
N GLN A 178 45.85 -14.74 -14.93
CA GLN A 178 46.43 -16.09 -14.85
C GLN A 178 47.50 -16.34 -15.94
N ASP A 179 47.27 -15.89 -17.17
CA ASP A 179 48.25 -16.00 -18.25
C ASP A 179 49.54 -15.22 -17.96
N MET A 180 49.41 -13.98 -17.45
CA MET A 180 50.56 -13.17 -17.05
C MET A 180 51.32 -13.79 -15.87
N GLU A 181 50.58 -14.31 -14.88
CA GLU A 181 51.15 -15.00 -13.73
C GLU A 181 51.95 -16.23 -14.19
N MET A 182 51.36 -17.10 -15.01
CA MET A 182 52.04 -18.26 -15.58
C MET A 182 53.31 -17.87 -16.34
N ARG A 183 53.22 -16.85 -17.20
CA ARG A 183 54.37 -16.37 -18.00
C ARG A 183 55.47 -15.81 -17.11
N ASN A 184 55.13 -15.03 -16.10
CA ASN A 184 56.10 -14.48 -15.15
C ASN A 184 56.81 -15.59 -14.39
N THR A 185 56.09 -16.58 -13.87
CA THR A 185 56.70 -17.73 -13.19
C THR A 185 57.63 -18.51 -14.12
N GLN A 186 57.25 -18.73 -15.38
CA GLN A 186 58.12 -19.40 -16.36
C GLN A 186 59.40 -18.59 -16.66
N MET A 187 59.27 -17.29 -16.92
CA MET A 187 60.42 -16.41 -17.19
C MET A 187 61.36 -16.36 -15.99
N TYR A 188 60.81 -16.24 -14.78
CA TYR A 188 61.58 -16.15 -13.55
C TYR A 188 62.35 -17.45 -13.26
N LYS A 189 61.69 -18.60 -13.37
CA LYS A 189 62.34 -19.92 -13.29
C LYS A 189 63.44 -20.08 -14.35
N TYR A 190 63.17 -19.65 -15.59
CA TYR A 190 64.17 -19.71 -16.66
C TYR A 190 65.41 -18.87 -16.36
N MET A 191 65.24 -17.64 -15.87
CA MET A 191 66.37 -16.78 -15.48
C MET A 191 67.21 -17.40 -14.36
N HIS A 192 66.57 -17.96 -13.34
CA HIS A 192 67.26 -18.67 -12.26
C HIS A 192 68.04 -19.88 -12.77
N ASN A 193 67.44 -20.70 -13.64
CA ASN A 193 68.11 -21.88 -14.20
C ASN A 193 69.29 -21.51 -15.12
N LEU A 194 69.20 -20.39 -15.85
CA LEU A 194 70.23 -19.95 -16.80
C LEU A 194 71.39 -19.22 -16.13
N LEU A 195 71.09 -18.31 -15.20
CA LEU A 195 72.07 -17.36 -14.64
C LEU A 195 72.48 -17.69 -13.19
N GLY A 196 71.75 -18.57 -12.51
CA GLY A 196 71.92 -18.85 -11.09
C GLY A 196 71.28 -17.78 -10.19
N ALA A 197 71.06 -18.16 -8.92
CA ALA A 197 70.34 -17.32 -7.96
C ALA A 197 71.05 -15.99 -7.65
N GLU A 198 72.38 -16.00 -7.48
CA GLU A 198 73.16 -14.81 -7.12
C GLU A 198 73.04 -13.69 -8.15
N VAL A 199 73.05 -14.01 -9.44
CA VAL A 199 72.95 -13.02 -10.51
C VAL A 199 71.53 -12.46 -10.60
N VAL A 200 70.49 -13.30 -10.50
CA VAL A 200 69.09 -12.85 -10.54
C VAL A 200 68.77 -11.93 -9.36
N GLU A 201 69.34 -12.20 -8.17
CA GLU A 201 69.15 -11.37 -6.98
C GLU A 201 69.70 -9.94 -7.17
N ILE A 202 70.74 -9.75 -8.00
CA ILE A 202 71.24 -8.40 -8.34
C ILE A 202 70.16 -7.61 -9.11
N PHE A 203 69.51 -8.24 -10.09
CA PHE A 203 68.45 -7.58 -10.87
C PHE A 203 67.22 -7.27 -10.01
N ASP A 204 66.91 -8.14 -9.06
CA ASP A 204 65.79 -7.99 -8.13
C ASP A 204 65.92 -6.78 -7.20
N ARG A 205 67.15 -6.37 -6.86
CA ARG A 205 67.39 -5.19 -6.02
C ARG A 205 66.93 -3.89 -6.68
N GLU A 206 66.84 -3.87 -8.01
CA GLU A 206 66.42 -2.70 -8.78
C GLU A 206 65.00 -2.82 -9.36
N HIS A 207 64.38 -4.01 -9.31
CA HIS A 207 63.09 -4.25 -9.97
C HIS A 207 62.08 -4.97 -9.05
N GLN A 208 60.90 -4.35 -8.87
CA GLN A 208 59.77 -5.00 -8.20
C GLN A 208 58.90 -5.73 -9.24
N VAL A 209 58.93 -7.05 -9.22
CA VAL A 209 58.16 -7.91 -10.14
C VAL A 209 57.30 -8.93 -9.39
N TRP A 210 56.20 -9.35 -9.99
CA TRP A 210 55.42 -10.49 -9.49
C TRP A 210 56.10 -11.79 -9.92
N LYS A 211 56.53 -12.62 -8.97
CA LYS A 211 57.38 -13.81 -9.20
C LYS A 211 56.66 -15.14 -8.97
N GLY A 212 55.36 -15.09 -8.67
CA GLY A 212 54.58 -16.23 -8.19
C GLY A 212 54.75 -16.48 -6.70
N ASN A 213 53.91 -17.38 -6.16
CA ASN A 213 54.06 -17.88 -4.79
C ASN A 213 55.26 -18.84 -4.77
N LEU A 214 56.47 -18.29 -4.60
CA LEU A 214 57.72 -19.07 -4.63
C LEU A 214 57.99 -19.85 -3.32
N GLU A 215 57.18 -19.66 -2.28
CA GLU A 215 57.38 -20.30 -0.97
C GLU A 215 57.08 -21.82 -0.94
N GLU A 216 56.48 -22.42 -1.97
CA GLU A 216 56.13 -23.85 -1.98
C GLU A 216 57.11 -24.77 -2.75
N ASN A 217 58.12 -24.24 -3.46
CA ASN A 217 59.02 -25.08 -4.28
C ASN A 217 60.45 -25.25 -3.73
N GLU A 218 60.77 -24.72 -2.54
CA GLU A 218 62.09 -24.93 -1.91
C GLU A 218 62.14 -26.09 -0.90
N ILE A 219 61.04 -26.83 -0.72
CA ILE A 219 61.00 -28.05 0.11
C ILE A 219 60.70 -29.26 -0.77
N GLY A 220 61.66 -29.64 -1.62
CA GLY A 220 61.49 -30.81 -2.46
C GLY A 220 62.59 -31.02 -3.47
N GLU A 221 63.84 -31.15 -3.00
CA GLU A 221 64.81 -32.21 -3.38
C GLU A 221 66.11 -32.05 -2.56
#